data_AF-A0A973MN57-F1
#
_entry.id   AF-A0A973MN57-F1
#
_cell.length_a   1.000
_cell.length_b   1.000
_cell.length_c   1.000
_cell.angle_alpha   90.00
_cell.angle_beta   90.00
_cell.angle_gamma   90.00
#
_symmetry.space_group_name_H-M   'P 1'
#
loop_
_entity.id
_entity.type
_entity.pdbx_description
1 polymer ?
#
loop_
_entity_poly.entity_id
_entity_poly.type
_entity_poly.pdbx_seq_one_letter_code
_entity_poly.pdbx_strand_id
1 'polypeptide(L)' 'ESGRTPVPGVWVAGNAADPRAGVVQATASGMTAAVAINADLTEEDTVRALASARAARRTA' A
#
# COMPACT_ATOMS: atom_id res chain seq x y z
N GLU A 1 -6.90 9.18 7.84
CA GLU A 1 -6.17 7.89 7.90
C GLU A 1 -6.15 7.27 6.50
N SER A 2 -5.08 6.57 6.14
CA SER A 2 -4.93 5.92 4.82
C SER A 2 -5.71 4.62 4.65
N GLY A 3 -6.51 4.24 5.66
CA GLY A 3 -7.19 2.95 5.70
C GLY A 3 -6.30 1.79 6.17
N ARG A 4 -5.06 2.04 6.60
CA ARG A 4 -4.13 1.01 7.07
C ARG A 4 -4.67 0.36 8.36
N THR A 5 -4.73 -0.96 8.37
CA THR A 5 -5.13 -1.73 9.56
C THR A 5 -3.91 -2.13 10.39
N PRO A 6 -4.11 -2.69 11.61
CA PRO A 6 -3.01 -3.28 12.37
C PRO A 6 -2.38 -4.52 11.71
N VAL A 7 -3.08 -5.16 10.76
CA VAL A 7 -2.54 -6.31 10.03
C VAL A 7 -1.67 -5.78 8.88
N PRO A 8 -0.37 -6.13 8.84
CA PRO A 8 0.52 -5.72 7.75
C PRO A 8 -0.04 -6.15 6.40
N GLY A 9 0.02 -5.25 5.41
CA GLY A 9 -0.47 -5.54 4.07
C GLY A 9 -2.00 -5.47 3.91
N VAL A 10 -2.76 -5.07 4.95
CA VAL A 10 -4.21 -5.00 4.89
C VAL A 10 -4.70 -3.56 5.10
N TRP A 11 -5.49 -3.08 4.14
CA TRP A 11 -6.17 -1.78 4.15
C TRP A 11 -7.69 -1.96 4.02
N VAL A 12 -8.43 -1.03 4.60
CA VAL A 12 -9.88 -0.95 4.53
C VAL A 12 -10.29 0.44 4.05
N ALA A 13 -11.24 0.48 3.10
CA ALA A 13 -11.75 1.71 2.49
C ALA A 13 -13.24 1.60 2.21
N GLY A 14 -13.85 2.74 1.86
CA GLY A 14 -15.27 2.85 1.55
C GLY A 14 -16.16 2.59 2.76
N ASN A 15 -17.38 2.11 2.51
CA ASN A 15 -18.37 1.89 3.55
C ASN A 15 -18.00 0.78 4.54
N ALA A 16 -17.01 -0.06 4.21
CA ALA A 16 -16.43 -1.01 5.15
C ALA A 16 -15.59 -0.31 6.25
N ALA A 17 -15.02 0.85 5.94
CA ALA A 17 -14.28 1.69 6.88
C ALA A 17 -15.21 2.66 7.64
N ASP A 18 -16.16 3.25 6.91
CA ASP A 18 -17.15 4.19 7.44
C ASP A 18 -18.52 3.93 6.78
N PRO A 19 -19.44 3.22 7.47
CA PRO A 19 -20.76 2.90 6.91
C PRO A 19 -21.61 4.12 6.52
N ARG A 20 -21.28 5.31 7.04
CA ARG A 20 -22.00 6.56 6.76
C ARG A 20 -21.44 7.32 5.55
N ALA A 21 -20.33 6.86 4.97
CA ALA A 21 -19.72 7.50 3.81
C ALA A 21 -20.66 7.49 2.59
N GLY A 22 -20.86 8.67 2.00
CA GLY A 22 -21.47 8.79 0.68
C GLY A 22 -20.52 8.30 -0.43
N VAL A 23 -21.04 8.11 -1.63
CA VAL A 23 -20.29 7.53 -2.77
C VAL A 23 -18.97 8.25 -3.06
N VAL A 24 -18.99 9.59 -3.04
CA VAL A 24 -17.78 10.40 -3.31
C VAL A 24 -16.74 10.22 -2.21
N GLN A 25 -17.15 10.23 -0.94
CA GLN A 25 -16.27 10.01 0.20
C GLN A 25 -15.70 8.58 0.21
N ALA A 26 -16.55 7.59 -0.07
CA ALA A 26 -16.12 6.20 -0.18
C ALA A 26 -15.06 6.04 -1.28
N THR A 27 -15.27 6.66 -2.44
CA THR A 27 -14.30 6.67 -3.55
C THR A 27 -12.99 7.36 -3.16
N ALA A 28 -13.06 8.53 -2.50
CA ALA A 28 -11.88 9.25 -2.04
C ALA A 28 -11.05 8.44 -1.02
N SER A 29 -11.72 7.72 -0.11
CA SER A 29 -11.03 6.81 0.82
C SER A 29 -10.35 5.64 0.09
N GLY A 30 -10.97 5.12 -0.97
CA GLY A 30 -10.37 4.10 -1.84
C GLY A 30 -9.12 4.59 -2.56
N MET A 31 -9.14 5.82 -3.09
CA MET A 31 -7.96 6.45 -3.69
C MET A 31 -6.83 6.63 -2.67
N THR A 32 -7.16 7.04 -1.45
CA THR A 32 -6.18 7.20 -0.37
C THR A 32 -5.53 5.86 -0.01
N ALA A 33 -6.31 4.80 0.12
CA ALA A 33 -5.79 3.45 0.36
C ALA A 33 -4.92 2.96 -0.81
N ALA A 34 -5.34 3.18 -2.06
CA ALA A 34 -4.57 2.79 -3.24
C ALA A 34 -3.20 3.47 -3.33
N VAL A 35 -3.12 4.77 -3.01
CA VAL A 35 -1.84 5.50 -2.95
C VAL A 35 -0.93 4.90 -1.88
N ALA A 36 -1.47 4.60 -0.68
CA ALA A 36 -0.70 4.01 0.40
C ALA A 36 -0.20 2.59 0.06
N ILE A 37 -1.05 1.76 -0.54
CA ILE A 37 -0.68 0.41 -1.01
C ILE A 37 0.45 0.50 -2.04
N ASN A 38 0.33 1.41 -3.01
CA ASN A 38 1.35 1.58 -4.06
C ASN A 38 2.68 2.04 -3.47
N ALA A 39 2.66 2.97 -2.52
CA ALA A 39 3.85 3.45 -1.83
C ALA A 39 4.57 2.30 -1.08
N ASP A 40 3.83 1.52 -0.27
CA ASP A 40 4.38 0.38 0.46
C ASP A 40 4.98 -0.67 -0.51
N LEU A 41 4.27 -1.02 -1.57
CA LEU A 41 4.77 -1.97 -2.58
C LEU A 41 6.01 -1.46 -3.32
N THR A 42 6.04 -0.17 -3.65
CA THR A 42 7.20 0.46 -4.31
C THR A 42 8.43 0.42 -3.42
N GLU A 43 8.27 0.66 -2.12
CA GLU A 43 9.36 0.54 -1.15
C GLU A 43 9.88 -0.91 -1.09
N GLU A 44 8.97 -1.88 -0.97
CA GLU A 44 9.35 -3.30 -0.95
C GLU A 44 10.07 -3.74 -2.24
N ASP A 45 9.57 -3.35 -3.40
CA ASP A 45 10.19 -3.64 -4.70
C ASP A 45 11.58 -3.03 -4.80
N THR A 46 11.76 -1.81 -4.30
CA THR A 46 13.04 -1.13 -4.27
C THR A 46 14.04 -1.90 -3.40
N VAL A 47 13.63 -2.36 -2.22
CA VAL A 47 14.47 -3.17 -1.32
C VAL A 47 14.86 -4.50 -1.99
N ARG A 48 13.91 -5.20 -2.61
CA ARG A 48 14.15 -6.46 -3.34
C ARG A 48 15.15 -6.25 -4.49
N ALA A 49 14.97 -5.20 -5.29
CA ALA A 49 15.83 -4.90 -6.42
C ALA A 49 17.29 -4.62 -5.97
N LEU A 50 17.47 -3.83 -4.90
CA LEU A 50 18.79 -3.53 -4.35
C LEU A 50 19.48 -4.77 -3.78
N ALA A 51 18.74 -5.67 -3.13
CA ALA A 51 19.27 -6.93 -2.62
C ALA A 51 19.77 -7.83 -3.77
N SER A 52 18.96 -8.00 -4.81
CA SER A 52 19.31 -8.78 -6.01
C SER A 52 20.54 -8.21 -6.73
N ALA A 53 20.61 -6.89 -6.90
CA ALA A 53 21.76 -6.23 -7.51
C ALA A 53 23.06 -6.39 -6.69
N ARG A 54 22.97 -6.40 -5.35
CA ARG A 54 24.13 -6.69 -4.48
C ARG A 54 24.58 -8.14 -4.58
N ALA A 55 23.65 -9.08 -4.66
CA ALA A 55 23.97 -10.51 -4.82
C ALA A 55 24.66 -10.78 -6.17
N ALA A 56 24.12 -10.24 -7.27
CA ALA A 56 24.69 -10.39 -8.61
C ALA A 56 26.14 -9.85 -8.70
N ARG A 57 26.41 -8.69 -8.07
CA ARG A 57 27.78 -8.13 -8.01
C ARG A 57 28.76 -8.93 -7.17
N ARG A 58 28.30 -9.78 -6.25
CA ARG A 58 29.17 -10.64 -5.43
C ARG A 58 29.53 -11.94 -6.13
N THR A 59 28.70 -12.38 -7.08
CA THR A 59 28.91 -13.61 -7.85
C THR A 59 29.65 -13.37 -9.17
N ALA A 60 29.75 -12.12 -9.61
CA ALA A 60 30.59 -11.68 -10.71
C ALA A 60 32.02 -11.40 -10.23
#